data_AF-A0A6N3ZY38-F1
#
_entry.id   AF-A0A6N3ZY38-F1
#
_cell.length_a   1.000
_cell.length_b   1.000
_cell.length_c   1.000
_cell.angle_alpha   90.00
_cell.angle_beta   90.00
_cell.angle_gamma   90.00
#
_symmetry.space_group_name_H-M   'P 1'
#
loop_
_entity.id
_entity.type
_entity.pdbx_description
1 polymer ?
#
loop_
_entity_poly.entity_id
_entity_poly.type
_entity_poly.pdbx_seq_one_letter_code
_entity_poly.pdbx_strand_id
1 'polypeptide(L)'
;DIALRVVALPGDKVNYKKGQLYVNGKKVNQSYISSQVKTETGMSIDTGWSINSLSLSKNWPKSQRNIKKVQKNSYFVLADNRIDPVDSRQYGLIKKRQIEGVVKVFFWETKTKINNINHFSRNFFE
;
A
#
# COMPACT_ATOMS: atom_id res chain seq x y z
N ASP A 1 -5.65 -15.10 9.11
CA ASP A 1 -5.95 -13.98 8.19
C ASP A 1 -4.98 -12.82 8.39
N ILE A 2 -4.85 -11.97 7.38
CA ILE A 2 -3.89 -10.87 7.33
C ILE A 2 -4.63 -9.58 6.98
N ALA A 3 -4.38 -8.51 7.73
CA ALA A 3 -4.93 -7.19 7.46
C ALA A 3 -3.86 -6.31 6.81
N LEU A 4 -4.14 -5.85 5.59
CA LEU A 4 -3.28 -4.93 4.84
C LEU A 4 -4.06 -3.69 4.44
N ARG A 5 -3.34 -2.59 4.22
CA ARG A 5 -3.94 -1.32 3.80
C ARG A 5 -3.97 -1.24 2.29
N VAL A 6 -5.15 -1.02 1.73
CA VAL A 6 -5.30 -0.61 0.32
C VAL A 6 -4.71 0.78 0.14
N VAL A 7 -3.72 0.88 -0.72
CA VAL A 7 -2.99 2.12 -1.02
C VAL A 7 -3.31 2.63 -2.41
N ALA A 8 -3.62 1.76 -3.37
CA ALA A 8 -3.99 2.21 -4.71
C ALA A 8 -5.09 1.36 -5.33
N LEU A 9 -5.96 2.03 -6.07
CA LEU A 9 -7.15 1.50 -6.73
C LEU A 9 -6.87 1.21 -8.22
N PRO A 10 -7.74 0.45 -8.91
CA PRO A 10 -7.62 0.24 -10.34
C PRO A 10 -7.38 1.54 -11.13
N GLY A 11 -6.36 1.55 -11.99
CA GLY A 11 -5.98 2.71 -12.80
C GLY A 11 -4.89 3.59 -12.18
N ASP A 12 -4.59 3.42 -10.90
CA ASP A 12 -3.59 4.23 -10.20
C ASP A 12 -2.15 3.85 -10.56
N LYS A 13 -1.28 4.86 -10.59
CA LYS A 13 0.19 4.69 -10.57
C LYS A 13 0.68 4.79 -9.14
N VAL A 14 1.63 3.94 -8.76
CA VAL A 14 2.27 3.96 -7.44
C VAL A 14 3.77 4.14 -7.59
N ASN A 15 4.31 5.08 -6.82
CA ASN A 15 5.74 5.37 -6.76
C ASN A 15 6.17 5.59 -5.31
N TYR A 16 7.35 5.10 -4.98
CA TYR A 16 8.03 5.38 -3.73
C TYR A 16 9.40 5.95 -4.05
N LYS A 17 9.70 7.13 -3.52
CA LYS A 17 10.99 7.81 -3.74
C LYS A 17 11.35 8.62 -2.51
N LYS A 18 12.61 8.58 -2.10
CA LYS A 18 13.14 9.35 -0.96
C LYS A 18 12.30 9.18 0.32
N GLY A 19 11.95 7.94 0.66
CA GLY A 19 11.15 7.62 1.85
C GLY A 19 9.67 8.04 1.78
N GLN A 20 9.16 8.42 0.60
CA GLN A 20 7.80 8.94 0.45
C GLN A 20 7.01 8.17 -0.59
N LEU A 21 5.76 7.88 -0.26
CA LEU A 21 4.79 7.20 -1.10
C LEU A 21 3.96 8.21 -1.90
N TYR A 22 3.76 7.91 -3.18
CA TYR A 22 2.99 8.71 -4.11
C TYR A 22 2.00 7.82 -4.86
N VAL A 23 0.77 8.32 -4.99
CA VAL A 23 -0.27 7.72 -5.85
C VAL A 23 -0.71 8.77 -6.87
N ASN A 24 -0.61 8.42 -8.15
CA ASN A 24 -0.85 9.35 -9.26
C ASN A 24 -0.05 10.67 -9.16
N GLY A 25 1.17 10.59 -8.61
CA GLY A 25 2.06 11.74 -8.42
C GLY A 25 1.76 12.61 -7.19
N LYS A 26 0.66 12.35 -6.46
CA LYS A 26 0.33 13.04 -5.22
C LYS A 26 0.89 12.29 -4.02
N LYS A 27 1.47 13.01 -3.07
CA LYS A 27 2.05 12.44 -1.85
C LYS A 27 0.94 11.87 -0.96
N VAL A 28 1.11 10.64 -0.52
CA VAL A 28 0.15 9.94 0.35
C VAL A 28 0.46 10.29 1.79
N ASN A 29 -0.56 10.70 2.53
CA ASN A 29 -0.47 10.87 3.97
C ASN A 29 -0.28 9.50 4.63
N GLN A 30 0.74 9.39 5.46
CA GLN A 30 1.05 8.17 6.20
C GLN A 30 1.20 8.44 7.70
N SER A 31 0.38 9.32 8.28
CA SER A 31 0.42 9.61 9.72
C SER A 31 -0.06 8.45 10.61
N TYR A 32 -0.65 7.42 10.02
CA TYR A 32 -0.99 6.16 10.72
C TYR A 32 0.22 5.24 11.00
N ILE A 33 1.40 5.53 10.43
CA ILE A 33 2.66 4.82 10.72
C ILE A 33 3.70 5.76 11.34
N SER A 34 4.57 5.20 12.20
CA SER A 34 5.65 5.95 12.83
C SER A 34 6.70 6.42 11.81
N SER A 35 7.46 7.45 12.16
CA SER A 35 8.55 7.94 11.32
C SER A 35 9.64 6.89 11.11
N GLN A 36 9.94 6.07 12.12
CA GLN A 36 10.87 4.95 12.03
C GLN A 36 10.45 3.96 10.92
N VAL A 37 9.17 3.60 10.86
CA VAL A 37 8.65 2.69 9.83
C VAL A 37 8.71 3.31 8.42
N LYS A 38 8.66 4.63 8.30
CA LYS A 38 8.86 5.34 7.01
C LYS A 38 10.32 5.29 6.56
N THR A 39 11.26 5.21 7.50
CA THR A 39 12.71 5.16 7.26
C THR A 39 13.31 3.75 7.29
N GLU A 40 12.53 2.73 7.66
CA GLU A 40 12.96 1.33 7.68
C GLU A 40 12.16 0.51 6.66
N THR A 41 11.82 1.09 5.50
CA THR A 41 11.16 0.30 4.47
C THR A 41 12.15 -0.71 3.93
N GLY A 42 11.92 -2.01 4.14
CA GLY A 42 12.78 -3.13 3.74
C GLY A 42 13.07 -3.27 2.23
N MET A 43 12.83 -2.22 1.45
CA MET A 43 13.26 -2.00 0.07
C MET A 43 13.87 -0.60 -0.04
N SER A 44 15.15 -0.54 -0.41
CA SER A 44 16.03 0.64 -0.45
C SER A 44 15.31 1.99 -0.57
N ILE A 45 15.42 2.77 0.51
CA ILE A 45 15.02 4.18 0.55
C ILE A 45 15.71 5.02 -0.52
N ASP A 46 16.94 4.66 -0.86
CA ASP A 46 17.80 5.44 -1.77
C ASP A 46 17.45 5.24 -3.24
N THR A 47 17.04 4.04 -3.64
CA THR A 47 16.72 3.72 -5.04
C THR A 47 15.24 3.92 -5.37
N GLY A 48 14.36 3.82 -4.37
CA GLY A 48 12.92 3.90 -4.56
C GLY A 48 12.37 2.75 -5.41
N TRP A 49 11.07 2.79 -5.67
CA TRP A 49 10.40 1.79 -6.51
C TRP A 49 9.15 2.37 -7.15
N SER A 50 8.66 1.69 -8.18
CA SER A 50 7.36 1.96 -8.77
C SER A 50 6.60 0.66 -8.97
N ILE A 51 5.29 0.73 -9.15
CA ILE A 51 4.49 -0.42 -9.53
C ILE A 51 5.06 -1.11 -10.79
N ASN A 52 5.63 -0.32 -11.71
CA ASN A 52 6.25 -0.86 -12.91
C ASN A 52 7.51 -1.65 -12.60
N SER A 53 8.45 -1.09 -11.85
CA SER A 53 9.70 -1.79 -11.49
C SER A 53 9.42 -3.04 -10.66
N LEU A 54 8.45 -2.99 -9.74
CA LEU A 54 8.04 -4.16 -8.95
C LEU A 54 7.43 -5.25 -9.81
N SER A 55 6.59 -4.88 -10.79
CA SER A 55 5.96 -5.82 -11.70
C SER A 55 6.94 -6.57 -12.62
N LEU A 56 8.19 -6.13 -12.72
CA LEU A 56 9.22 -6.87 -13.46
C LEU A 56 9.79 -8.05 -12.66
N SER A 57 9.57 -8.08 -11.34
CA SER A 57 10.02 -9.17 -10.47
C SER A 57 9.41 -10.51 -10.87
N LYS A 58 10.20 -11.58 -10.76
CA LYS A 58 9.72 -12.95 -10.96
C LYS A 58 8.72 -13.39 -9.88
N ASN A 59 8.72 -12.74 -8.72
CA ASN A 59 7.80 -13.03 -7.61
C ASN A 59 6.36 -12.57 -7.91
N TRP A 60 6.19 -11.65 -8.85
CA TRP A 60 4.87 -11.25 -9.31
C TRP A 60 4.27 -12.30 -10.27
N PRO A 61 2.95 -12.56 -10.20
CA PRO A 61 2.26 -13.42 -11.15
C PRO A 61 2.50 -12.96 -12.58
N LYS A 62 2.73 -13.90 -13.52
CA LYS A 62 2.99 -13.59 -14.94
C LYS A 62 1.96 -12.63 -15.55
N SER A 63 0.69 -12.76 -15.18
CA SER A 63 -0.43 -11.92 -15.65
C SER A 63 -0.39 -10.45 -15.16
N GLN A 64 0.44 -10.17 -14.16
CA GLN A 64 0.60 -8.84 -13.55
C GLN A 64 1.97 -8.24 -13.83
N ARG A 65 2.78 -8.84 -14.73
CA ARG A 65 4.10 -8.33 -15.05
C ARG A 65 4.07 -7.21 -16.09
N ASN A 66 5.08 -6.35 -16.05
CA ASN A 66 5.25 -5.21 -16.97
C ASN A 66 4.04 -4.25 -17.01
N ILE A 67 3.37 -4.07 -15.87
CA ILE A 67 2.24 -3.15 -15.77
C ILE A 67 2.73 -1.74 -15.39
N LYS A 68 1.98 -0.71 -15.77
CA LYS A 68 2.29 0.69 -15.39
C LYS A 68 1.33 1.26 -14.35
N LYS A 69 0.21 0.58 -14.14
CA LYS A 69 -0.93 1.00 -13.30
C LYS A 69 -1.56 -0.23 -12.67
N VAL A 70 -2.25 -0.06 -11.55
CA VAL A 70 -3.05 -1.12 -10.93
C VAL A 70 -4.10 -1.61 -11.93
N GLN A 71 -4.15 -2.92 -12.17
CA GLN A 71 -5.09 -3.53 -13.12
C GLN A 71 -6.54 -3.50 -12.60
N LYS A 72 -7.50 -3.64 -13.52
CA LYS A 72 -8.93 -3.73 -13.20
C LYS A 72 -9.19 -4.84 -12.17
N ASN A 73 -10.17 -4.62 -11.30
CA ASN A 73 -10.61 -5.56 -10.26
C ASN A 73 -9.49 -6.01 -9.30
N SER A 74 -8.46 -5.20 -9.11
CA SER A 74 -7.33 -5.49 -8.24
C SER A 74 -6.89 -4.24 -7.46
N TYR A 75 -6.14 -4.45 -6.39
CA TYR A 75 -5.68 -3.41 -5.49
C TYR A 75 -4.19 -3.56 -5.22
N PHE A 76 -3.50 -2.45 -5.03
CA PHE A 76 -2.15 -2.45 -4.48
C PHE A 76 -2.23 -2.20 -2.97
N VAL A 77 -1.71 -3.13 -2.19
CA VAL A 77 -1.78 -3.11 -0.72
C VAL A 77 -0.39 -3.03 -0.11
N LEU A 78 -0.28 -2.38 1.04
CA LEU A 78 0.96 -2.31 1.82
C LEU A 78 0.65 -2.68 3.26
N ALA A 79 1.59 -3.36 3.91
CA ALA A 79 1.54 -3.57 5.35
C ALA A 79 1.85 -2.25 6.06
N ASP A 80 1.21 -1.98 7.20
CA ASP A 80 1.54 -0.78 7.99
C ASP A 80 2.97 -0.90 8.54
N ASN A 81 3.40 -2.10 8.96
CA ASN A 81 4.81 -2.41 9.18
C ASN A 81 5.55 -2.60 7.84
N ARG A 82 6.34 -1.61 7.44
CA ARG A 82 7.00 -1.59 6.12
C ARG A 82 8.24 -2.48 6.01
N ILE A 83 8.69 -3.06 7.11
CA ILE A 83 9.74 -4.08 7.10
C ILE A 83 9.17 -5.43 6.65
N ASP A 84 7.89 -5.69 6.95
CA ASP A 84 7.27 -6.97 6.60
C ASP A 84 7.25 -7.14 5.07
N PRO A 85 7.73 -8.29 4.56
CA PRO A 85 7.74 -8.55 3.12
C PRO A 85 6.37 -8.95 2.58
N VAL A 86 5.34 -9.06 3.43
CA VAL A 86 4.04 -9.64 3.11
C VAL A 86 3.07 -8.60 2.58
N ASP A 87 3.35 -8.04 1.40
CA ASP A 87 2.43 -7.16 0.69
C ASP A 87 2.66 -7.10 -0.83
N SER A 88 2.01 -6.17 -1.53
CA SER A 88 2.07 -6.08 -2.99
C SER A 88 3.46 -5.78 -3.54
N ARG A 89 4.41 -5.30 -2.72
CA ARG A 89 5.79 -5.11 -3.16
C ARG A 89 6.42 -6.42 -3.62
N GLN A 90 6.16 -7.52 -2.90
CA GLN A 90 6.70 -8.83 -3.22
C GLN A 90 5.79 -9.66 -4.13
N TYR A 91 4.49 -9.70 -3.84
CA TYR A 91 3.59 -10.71 -4.42
C TYR A 91 2.62 -10.16 -5.47
N GLY A 92 2.63 -8.85 -5.73
CA GLY A 92 1.77 -8.22 -6.73
C GLY A 92 0.40 -7.80 -6.23
N LEU A 93 -0.52 -7.60 -7.16
CA LEU A 93 -1.84 -7.03 -6.90
C LEU A 93 -2.79 -8.07 -6.29
N ILE A 94 -3.57 -7.64 -5.31
CA ILE A 94 -4.61 -8.45 -4.69
C ILE A 94 -5.91 -8.28 -5.48
N LYS A 95 -6.48 -9.38 -5.98
CA LYS A 95 -7.74 -9.32 -6.73
C LYS A 95 -8.90 -9.08 -5.77
N LYS A 96 -9.90 -8.32 -6.19
CA LYS A 96 -11.11 -8.02 -5.39
C LYS A 96 -11.76 -9.26 -4.78
N ARG A 97 -11.80 -10.36 -5.52
CA ARG A 97 -12.37 -11.65 -5.07
C ARG A 97 -11.60 -12.33 -3.93
N GLN A 98 -10.36 -11.90 -3.65
CA GLN A 98 -9.53 -12.43 -2.56
C GLN A 98 -9.73 -11.63 -1.26
N ILE A 99 -10.52 -10.55 -1.31
CA ILE A 99 -10.77 -9.68 -0.15
C ILE A 99 -12.06 -10.16 0.52
N GLU A 100 -11.93 -10.59 1.77
CA GLU A 100 -13.06 -11.03 2.60
C GLU A 100 -13.89 -9.86 3.12
N GLY A 101 -13.24 -8.73 3.44
CA GLY A 101 -13.93 -7.57 3.98
C GLY A 101 -13.02 -6.39 4.29
N VAL A 102 -13.61 -5.39 4.95
CA VAL A 102 -12.92 -4.19 5.41
C VAL A 102 -12.89 -4.20 6.93
N VAL A 103 -11.70 -4.08 7.50
CA VAL A 103 -11.51 -3.98 8.96
C VAL A 103 -12.09 -2.66 9.47
N LYS A 104 -12.87 -2.72 10.56
CA LYS A 104 -13.35 -1.57 11.30
C LYS A 104 -13.14 -1.78 12.79
N VAL A 105 -12.86 -0.69 13.50
CA VAL A 105 -12.86 -0.66 14.97
C VAL A 105 -14.15 -0.05 15.49
N PHE A 106 -14.61 -0.50 16.65
CA PHE A 106 -15.87 -0.03 17.23
C PHE A 106 -15.72 1.29 17.99
N PHE A 107 -16.85 1.91 18.34
CA PHE A 107 -16.89 3.24 18.95
C PHE A 107 -16.24 3.34 20.33
N TRP A 108 -16.03 2.21 21.02
CA TRP A 108 -15.37 2.14 22.34
C TRP A 108 -13.84 2.10 22.26
N GLU A 109 -13.25 2.09 21.06
CA GLU A 109 -11.79 2.19 20.88
C GLU A 109 -11.28 3.62 21.01
N THR A 110 -9.96 3.79 21.08
CA THR A 110 -9.37 5.14 21.19
C THR A 110 -9.68 5.97 19.94
N LYS A 111 -9.83 7.30 20.13
CA LYS A 111 -10.02 8.25 19.01
C LYS A 111 -8.95 8.09 17.93
N THR A 112 -7.69 7.86 18.33
CA THR A 112 -6.58 7.61 17.40
C THR A 112 -6.79 6.36 16.56
N LYS A 113 -7.17 5.23 17.17
CA LYS A 113 -7.46 3.99 16.43
C LYS A 113 -8.65 4.17 15.47
N ILE A 114 -9.74 4.77 15.96
CA ILE A 114 -10.93 5.06 15.15
C ILE A 114 -10.54 5.94 13.95
N ASN A 115 -9.75 6.98 14.16
CA ASN A 115 -9.29 7.86 13.08
C ASN A 115 -8.39 7.12 12.08
N ASN A 116 -7.39 6.37 12.55
CA ASN A 116 -6.41 5.68 11.70
C ASN A 116 -6.98 4.50 10.89
N ILE A 117 -8.03 3.85 11.41
CA ILE A 117 -8.63 2.66 10.78
C ILE A 117 -9.92 3.02 10.05
N ASN A 118 -10.87 3.69 10.70
CA ASN A 118 -12.21 3.91 10.12
C ASN A 118 -12.30 5.15 9.23
N HIS A 119 -11.44 6.15 9.43
CA HIS A 119 -11.61 7.48 8.83
C HIS A 119 -10.41 7.98 8.03
N PHE A 120 -9.28 7.28 8.08
CA PHE A 120 -8.04 7.75 7.49
C PHE A 120 -8.13 8.04 5.99
N SER A 121 -8.94 7.29 5.25
CA SER A 121 -9.16 7.49 3.81
C SER A 121 -9.66 8.89 3.44
N ARG A 122 -10.28 9.63 4.38
CA ARG A 122 -10.72 11.02 4.17
C ARG A 122 -9.54 11.98 3.98
N ASN A 123 -8.37 11.64 4.52
CA ASN A 123 -7.16 12.44 4.49
C ASN A 123 -6.03 11.68 3.77
N PHE A 124 -6.38 10.91 2.72
CA PHE A 124 -5.46 9.98 2.06
C PHE A 124 -4.25 10.67 1.41
N PHE A 125 -4.44 11.86 0.85
CA PHE A 125 -3.35 12.69 0.34
C PHE A 125 -2.94 13.73 1.39
N GLU A 126 -1.66 14.15 1.34
CA GLU A 126 -1.18 15.34 2.06
C GLU A 126 -1.69 16.63 1.41
#